data_AF-J4W7K4-F1
#
_entry.id   AF-J4W7K4-F1
#
_cell.length_a   1.000
_cell.length_b   1.000
_cell.length_c   1.000
_cell.angle_alpha   90.00
_cell.angle_beta   90.00
_cell.angle_gamma   90.00
#
_symmetry.space_group_name_H-M   'P 1'
#
loop_
_entity.id
_entity.type
_entity.pdbx_description
1 polymer ?
#
loop_
_entity_poly.entity_id
_entity_poly.type
_entity_poly.pdbx_seq_one_letter_code
_entity_poly.pdbx_strand_id
1 'polypeptide(L)'
;MAVALLSGCQQNRSTTLSPAVSGQAQLEQLASVAAGARYLKNKCNRSDLPADEAINRAAINVGKKRGWANIDDNLLSQRSAQLYQQLQQDSTPEATKCSQFNRQLAPFIDSLRGNQ
;
A
#
# COMPACT_ATOMS: atom_id res chain seq x y z
N MET A 1 8.58 57.85 -4.85
CA MET A 1 7.36 57.02 -4.85
C MET A 1 7.66 55.80 -5.69
N ALA A 2 7.72 54.60 -5.09
CA ALA A 2 8.00 53.35 -5.79
C ALA A 2 6.74 52.50 -5.79
N VAL A 3 6.18 52.23 -6.97
CA VAL A 3 5.03 51.35 -7.14
C VAL A 3 5.56 49.93 -7.24
N ALA A 4 5.37 49.14 -6.18
CA ALA A 4 5.63 47.71 -6.21
C ALA A 4 4.47 47.02 -6.92
N LEU A 5 4.72 46.50 -8.13
CA LEU A 5 3.78 45.65 -8.85
C LEU A 5 3.80 44.26 -8.20
N LEU A 6 2.72 43.93 -7.51
CA LEU A 6 2.45 42.58 -7.01
C LEU A 6 2.10 41.67 -8.19
N SER A 7 3.08 40.96 -8.74
CA SER A 7 2.83 39.83 -9.63
C SER A 7 2.26 38.67 -8.83
N GLY A 8 0.92 38.57 -8.78
CA GLY A 8 0.25 37.39 -8.28
C GLY A 8 0.48 36.21 -9.23
N CYS A 9 1.03 35.11 -8.72
CA CYS A 9 1.01 33.85 -9.43
C CYS A 9 -0.44 33.39 -9.59
N GLN A 10 -1.06 33.65 -10.75
CA GLN A 10 -2.23 32.89 -11.18
C GLN A 10 -1.76 31.46 -11.44
N GLN A 11 -1.80 30.64 -10.41
CA GLN A 11 -1.69 29.20 -10.55
C GLN A 11 -3.01 28.73 -11.15
N ASN A 12 -3.03 28.74 -12.48
CA ASN A 12 -4.07 28.17 -13.31
C ASN A 12 -4.17 26.70 -12.89
N ARG A 13 -5.08 26.40 -11.95
CA ARG A 13 -5.44 25.02 -11.62
C ARG A 13 -6.21 24.50 -12.80
N SER A 14 -5.49 24.08 -13.82
CA SER A 14 -5.96 23.04 -14.71
C SER A 14 -6.42 21.90 -13.79
N THR A 15 -7.72 21.65 -13.75
CA THR A 15 -8.31 20.38 -13.33
C THR A 15 -7.85 19.31 -14.33
N THR A 16 -6.55 19.05 -14.39
CA THR A 16 -6.05 17.79 -14.90
C THR A 16 -6.48 16.75 -13.88
N LEU A 17 -7.39 15.87 -14.30
CA LEU A 17 -7.65 14.61 -13.61
C LEU A 17 -6.30 14.08 -13.13
N SER A 18 -6.18 13.75 -11.84
CA SER A 18 -4.95 13.19 -11.28
C SER A 18 -4.41 12.12 -12.24
N PRO A 19 -3.11 12.16 -12.60
CA PRO A 19 -2.56 11.17 -13.53
C PRO A 19 -2.89 9.78 -13.00
N ALA A 20 -3.48 8.94 -13.86
CA ALA A 20 -3.80 7.57 -13.50
C ALA A 20 -2.53 6.92 -12.91
N VAL A 21 -2.64 6.35 -11.71
CA VAL A 21 -1.51 5.65 -11.06
C VAL A 21 -1.03 4.57 -12.03
N SER A 22 0.26 4.55 -12.36
CA SER A 22 0.81 3.60 -13.34
C SER A 22 0.61 2.15 -12.87
N GLY A 23 0.53 1.19 -13.79
CA GLY A 23 0.37 -0.23 -13.43
C GLY A 23 1.46 -0.73 -12.48
N GLN A 24 2.71 -0.27 -12.66
CA GLN A 24 3.80 -0.60 -11.74
C GLN A 24 3.56 0.00 -10.34
N ALA A 25 3.13 1.25 -10.23
CA ALA A 25 2.85 1.86 -8.94
C ALA A 25 1.65 1.19 -8.24
N GLN A 26 0.65 0.76 -9.00
CA GLN A 26 -0.47 -0.04 -8.49
C GLN A 26 0.04 -1.36 -7.90
N LEU A 27 0.85 -2.12 -8.65
CA LEU A 27 1.48 -3.35 -8.19
C LEU A 27 2.30 -3.13 -6.92
N GLU A 28 3.19 -2.14 -6.90
CA GLU A 28 4.04 -1.85 -5.74
C GLU A 28 3.22 -1.53 -4.49
N GLN A 29 2.15 -0.73 -4.62
CA GLN A 29 1.30 -0.38 -3.49
C GLN A 29 0.58 -1.61 -2.93
N LEU A 30 -0.02 -2.44 -3.79
CA LEU A 30 -0.73 -3.64 -3.33
C LEU A 30 0.23 -4.67 -2.74
N ALA A 31 1.39 -4.87 -3.38
CA ALA A 31 2.41 -5.80 -2.91
C ALA A 31 3.01 -5.35 -1.57
N SER A 32 3.21 -4.05 -1.36
CA SER A 32 3.69 -3.49 -0.10
C SER A 32 2.70 -3.73 1.05
N VAL A 33 1.41 -3.53 0.78
CA VAL A 33 0.33 -3.79 1.75
C VAL A 33 0.27 -5.28 2.10
N ALA A 34 0.31 -6.16 1.09
CA ALA A 34 0.33 -7.60 1.31
C ALA A 34 1.57 -8.06 2.10
N ALA A 35 2.76 -7.56 1.75
CA ALA A 35 4.01 -7.86 2.45
C ALA A 35 3.97 -7.40 3.91
N GLY A 36 3.46 -6.19 4.19
CA GLY A 36 3.32 -5.68 5.55
C GLY A 36 2.31 -6.48 6.38
N ALA A 37 1.18 -6.90 5.80
CA ALA A 37 0.21 -7.76 6.48
C ALA A 37 0.78 -9.15 6.77
N ARG A 38 1.52 -9.72 5.81
CA ARG A 38 2.29 -10.96 6.02
C ARG A 38 3.33 -10.80 7.12
N TYR A 39 4.00 -9.65 7.20
CA TYR A 39 4.95 -9.35 8.25
C TYR A 39 4.28 -9.32 9.63
N LEU A 40 3.12 -8.64 9.74
CA LEU A 40 2.33 -8.63 10.96
C LEU A 40 1.97 -10.04 11.44
N LYS A 41 1.50 -10.89 10.53
CA LYS A 41 1.14 -12.28 10.83
C LYS A 41 2.31 -13.06 11.42
N ASN A 42 3.47 -13.00 10.77
CA ASN A 42 4.60 -13.90 11.04
C ASN A 42 5.60 -13.36 12.08
N LYS A 43 5.67 -12.05 12.28
CA LYS A 43 6.66 -11.39 13.15
C LYS A 43 6.04 -10.56 14.28
N CYS A 44 4.74 -10.27 14.23
CA CYS A 44 4.09 -9.36 15.18
C CYS A 44 2.92 -9.99 15.95
N ASN A 45 2.90 -11.32 16.08
CA ASN A 45 1.89 -12.08 16.83
C ASN A 45 0.44 -11.85 16.38
N ARG A 46 0.22 -11.49 15.10
CA ARG A 46 -1.12 -11.31 14.52
C ARG A 46 -1.65 -12.62 13.91
N SER A 47 -1.84 -13.63 14.76
CA SER A 47 -2.37 -14.94 14.35
C SER A 47 -3.82 -14.87 13.84
N ASP A 48 -4.52 -13.77 14.12
CA ASP A 48 -5.86 -13.46 13.60
C ASP A 48 -5.85 -13.18 12.08
N LEU A 49 -4.70 -12.86 11.49
CA LEU A 49 -4.58 -12.63 10.04
C LEU A 49 -4.61 -13.97 9.26
N PRO A 50 -5.29 -13.99 8.09
CA PRO A 50 -5.45 -15.21 7.31
C PRO A 50 -4.15 -15.66 6.64
N ALA A 51 -4.19 -16.73 5.84
CA ALA A 51 -3.04 -17.22 5.08
C ALA A 51 -2.56 -16.20 4.01
N ASP A 52 -1.29 -16.29 3.63
CA ASP A 52 -0.63 -15.35 2.71
C ASP A 52 -1.38 -15.20 1.38
N GLU A 53 -1.95 -16.29 0.86
CA GLU A 53 -2.73 -16.22 -0.39
C GLU A 53 -4.03 -15.43 -0.22
N ALA A 54 -4.71 -15.56 0.92
CA ALA A 54 -5.90 -14.77 1.19
C ALA A 54 -5.57 -13.28 1.36
N ILE A 55 -4.40 -12.96 1.94
CA ILE A 55 -3.86 -11.60 2.02
C ILE A 55 -3.62 -11.04 0.60
N ASN A 56 -2.99 -11.82 -0.29
CA ASN A 56 -2.75 -11.41 -1.67
C ASN A 56 -4.06 -11.17 -2.43
N ARG A 57 -5.02 -12.10 -2.35
CA ARG A 57 -6.36 -11.92 -2.96
C ARG A 57 -7.08 -10.68 -2.46
N ALA A 58 -6.99 -10.39 -1.16
CA ALA A 58 -7.59 -9.18 -0.60
C ALA A 58 -6.91 -7.90 -1.11
N ALA A 59 -5.59 -7.89 -1.27
CA ALA A 59 -4.87 -6.77 -1.85
C ALA A 59 -5.34 -6.52 -3.31
N ILE A 60 -5.50 -7.58 -4.10
CA ILE A 60 -6.06 -7.50 -5.46
C ILE A 60 -7.49 -6.93 -5.44
N ASN A 61 -8.32 -7.40 -4.51
CA ASN A 61 -9.68 -6.88 -4.34
C ASN A 61 -9.72 -5.40 -3.95
N VAL A 62 -8.74 -4.91 -3.18
CA VAL A 62 -8.56 -3.47 -2.91
C VAL A 62 -8.26 -2.71 -4.21
N GLY A 63 -7.37 -3.24 -5.07
CA GLY A 63 -7.11 -2.68 -6.40
C GLY A 63 -8.38 -2.60 -7.26
N LYS A 64 -9.14 -3.70 -7.33
CA LYS A 64 -10.42 -3.77 -8.06
C LYS A 64 -11.43 -2.72 -7.56
N LYS A 65 -11.59 -2.59 -6.24
CA LYS A 65 -12.47 -1.58 -5.62
C LYS A 65 -12.05 -0.13 -5.94
N ARG A 66 -10.77 0.10 -6.27
CA ARG A 66 -10.23 1.40 -6.69
C ARG A 66 -10.33 1.64 -8.21
N GLY A 67 -10.89 0.70 -8.98
CA GLY A 67 -10.95 0.79 -10.44
C GLY A 67 -9.57 0.65 -11.11
N TRP A 68 -8.61 0.03 -10.43
CA TRP A 68 -7.29 -0.23 -11.00
C TRP A 68 -7.33 -1.35 -12.03
N ALA A 69 -6.32 -1.38 -12.90
CA ALA A 69 -6.20 -2.43 -13.88
C ALA A 69 -6.09 -3.81 -13.19
N ASN A 70 -6.45 -4.87 -13.91
CA ASN A 70 -6.27 -6.23 -13.42
C ASN A 70 -4.77 -6.48 -13.21
N ILE A 71 -4.35 -6.46 -11.95
CA ILE A 71 -3.01 -6.86 -11.53
C ILE A 71 -2.96 -8.37 -11.59
N ASP A 72 -1.92 -8.92 -12.22
CA ASP A 72 -1.68 -10.35 -12.26
C ASP A 72 -1.36 -10.90 -10.85
N ASP A 73 -2.10 -11.93 -10.44
CA ASP A 73 -2.00 -12.54 -9.11
C ASP A 73 -0.59 -13.09 -8.83
N ASN A 74 0.05 -13.69 -9.83
CA ASN A 74 1.40 -14.25 -9.68
C ASN A 74 2.44 -13.14 -9.52
N LEU A 75 2.31 -12.07 -10.29
CA LEU A 75 3.19 -10.90 -10.20
C LEU A 75 3.08 -10.23 -8.83
N LEU A 76 1.86 -10.06 -8.31
CA LEU A 76 1.64 -9.54 -6.96
C LEU A 76 2.20 -10.47 -5.88
N SER A 77 2.01 -11.78 -6.02
CA SER A 77 2.54 -12.78 -5.10
C SER A 77 4.08 -12.75 -5.06
N GLN A 78 4.72 -12.73 -6.22
CA GLN A 78 6.18 -12.64 -6.32
C GLN A 78 6.70 -11.33 -5.71
N ARG A 79 6.08 -10.20 -6.06
CA ARG A 79 6.54 -8.89 -5.58
C ARG A 79 6.35 -8.74 -4.06
N SER A 80 5.21 -9.16 -3.53
CA SER A 80 4.96 -9.12 -2.08
C SER A 80 5.91 -10.02 -1.30
N ALA A 81 6.26 -11.21 -1.85
CA ALA A 81 7.26 -12.07 -1.25
C ALA A 81 8.66 -11.42 -1.21
N GLN A 82 9.07 -10.74 -2.28
CA GLN A 82 10.33 -9.98 -2.31
C GLN A 82 10.34 -8.87 -1.25
N LEU A 83 9.28 -8.06 -1.18
CA LEU A 83 9.17 -6.99 -0.19
C LEU A 83 9.16 -7.53 1.24
N TYR A 84 8.51 -8.67 1.49
CA TYR A 84 8.54 -9.33 2.79
C TYR A 84 9.97 -9.76 3.19
N GLN A 85 10.78 -10.27 2.25
CA GLN A 85 12.19 -10.57 2.51
C GLN A 85 12.99 -9.31 2.84
N GLN A 86 12.77 -8.21 2.10
CA GLN A 86 13.41 -6.93 2.39
C GLN A 86 13.05 -6.41 3.79
N LEU A 87 11.78 -6.53 4.20
CA LEU A 87 11.34 -6.17 5.55
C LEU A 87 12.02 -6.99 6.65
N GLN A 88 12.42 -8.23 6.37
CA GLN A 88 13.18 -9.04 7.34
C GLN A 88 14.65 -8.64 7.43
N GLN A 89 15.22 -8.10 6.33
CA GLN A 89 16.61 -7.65 6.26
C GLN A 89 16.80 -6.19 6.72
N ASP A 90 15.73 -5.41 6.69
CA ASP A 90 15.73 -4.02 7.17
C ASP A 90 16.13 -3.94 8.65
N SER A 91 16.94 -2.94 9.01
CA SER A 91 17.51 -2.80 10.37
C SER A 91 16.58 -2.11 11.37
N THR A 92 15.39 -1.66 10.96
CA THR A 92 14.42 -1.06 11.88
C THR A 92 14.02 -2.07 12.95
N PRO A 93 13.99 -1.69 14.24
CA PRO A 93 13.60 -2.60 15.32
C PRO A 93 12.23 -3.24 15.09
N GLU A 94 12.08 -4.52 15.44
CA GLU A 94 10.85 -5.29 15.20
C GLU A 94 9.62 -4.62 15.83
N ALA A 95 9.73 -4.17 17.09
CA ALA A 95 8.66 -3.43 17.77
C ALA A 95 8.23 -2.16 17.00
N THR A 96 9.17 -1.45 16.37
CA THR A 96 8.88 -0.28 15.54
C THR A 96 8.15 -0.69 14.26
N LYS A 97 8.61 -1.73 13.55
CA LYS A 97 7.91 -2.26 12.36
C LYS A 97 6.49 -2.69 12.71
N CYS A 98 6.33 -3.48 13.77
CA CYS A 98 5.04 -3.99 14.21
C CYS A 98 4.07 -2.88 14.60
N SER A 99 4.52 -1.89 15.39
CA SER A 99 3.66 -0.76 15.77
C SER A 99 3.26 0.11 14.57
N GLN A 100 4.19 0.38 13.66
CA GLN A 100 3.89 1.16 12.45
C GLN A 100 2.93 0.42 11.52
N PHE A 101 3.18 -0.86 11.22
CA PHE A 101 2.31 -1.63 10.33
C PHE A 101 0.93 -1.87 10.94
N ASN A 102 0.83 -2.16 12.24
CA ASN A 102 -0.47 -2.31 12.89
C ASN A 102 -1.34 -1.06 12.73
N ARG A 103 -0.74 0.13 12.81
CA ARG A 103 -1.45 1.40 12.62
C ARG A 103 -1.78 1.67 11.15
N GLN A 104 -0.80 1.54 10.26
CA GLN A 104 -0.94 1.92 8.85
C GLN A 104 -1.82 0.95 8.07
N LEU A 105 -1.80 -0.34 8.43
CA LEU A 105 -2.54 -1.39 7.71
C LEU A 105 -3.91 -1.67 8.32
N ALA A 106 -4.33 -0.95 9.36
CA ALA A 106 -5.64 -1.17 10.00
C ALA A 106 -6.81 -1.22 8.98
N PRO A 107 -6.95 -0.26 8.03
CA PRO A 107 -8.04 -0.33 7.05
C PRO A 107 -7.98 -1.56 6.13
N PHE A 108 -6.77 -2.00 5.79
CA PHE A 108 -6.60 -3.20 4.97
C PHE A 108 -6.96 -4.46 5.77
N ILE A 109 -6.52 -4.54 7.03
CA ILE A 109 -6.83 -5.64 7.95
C ILE A 109 -8.33 -5.77 8.16
N ASP A 110 -9.04 -4.65 8.33
CA ASP A 110 -10.50 -4.66 8.45
C ASP A 110 -11.16 -5.23 7.19
N SER A 111 -10.60 -4.97 6.00
CA SER A 111 -11.08 -5.55 4.75
C SER A 111 -10.88 -7.06 4.64
N LEU A 112 -9.94 -7.64 5.40
CA LEU A 112 -9.72 -9.09 5.43
C LEU A 112 -10.84 -9.82 6.18
N ARG A 113 -11.46 -9.18 7.18
CA ARG A 113 -12.54 -9.77 7.98
C ARG A 113 -13.86 -9.85 7.20
N GLY A 114 -14.08 -8.95 6.23
CA GLY A 114 -15.26 -8.95 5.38
C GLY A 114 -15.16 -9.82 4.11
N ASN A 115 -14.04 -10.51 3.90
CA ASN A 115 -13.83 -11.45 2.80
C ASN A 115 -13.73 -12.92 3.28
N GLN A 116 -14.06 -13.19 4.55
CA GLN A 116 -14.31 -14.53 5.08
C GLN A 116 -15.77 -14.92 4.84
#